data_AF-A0A975LD25-F1
#
_entry.id   AF-A0A975LD25-F1
#
_cell.length_a   1.000
_cell.length_b   1.000
_cell.length_c   1.000
_cell.angle_alpha   90.00
_cell.angle_beta   90.00
_cell.angle_gamma   90.00
#
_symmetry.space_group_name_H-M   'P 1'
#
loop_
_entity.id
_entity.type
_entity.pdbx_description
1 polymer ?
#
loop_
_entity_poly.entity_id
_entity_poly.type
_entity_poly.pdbx_seq_one_letter_code
_entity_poly.pdbx_strand_id
1 'polypeptide(L)' 'MAEKEIPHLRALRDDFDRAREALMKGIRDELNERDGKGLNVIARSVDWTPQYIGKIRDGKVTE' A
#
# COMPACT_ATOMS: atom_id res chain seq x y z
N MET A 1 32.94 -14.09 -3.75
CA MET A 1 32.51 -13.76 -2.37
C MET A 1 31.25 -12.94 -2.52
N ALA A 2 30.12 -13.37 -1.94
CA ALA A 2 28.85 -12.67 -2.09
C ALA A 2 29.02 -11.22 -1.61
N GLU A 3 28.62 -10.25 -2.44
CA GLU A 3 28.43 -8.87 -2.00
C GLU A 3 27.44 -8.91 -0.83
N LYS A 4 27.98 -8.84 0.39
CA LYS A 4 27.21 -8.78 1.62
C LYS A 4 26.38 -7.51 1.54
N GLU A 5 25.07 -7.65 1.67
CA GLU A 5 24.07 -6.58 1.59
C GLU A 5 24.59 -5.24 2.13
N ILE A 6 24.29 -4.16 1.41
CA ILE A 6 24.61 -2.80 1.85
C ILE A 6 23.64 -2.44 3.00
N PRO A 7 24.10 -2.32 4.27
CA PRO A 7 23.19 -2.27 5.41
C PRO A 7 22.22 -1.08 5.41
N HIS A 8 22.65 0.09 4.90
CA HIS A 8 21.78 1.26 4.83
C HIS A 8 20.66 1.09 3.79
N LEU A 9 20.92 0.41 2.67
CA LEU A 9 19.88 0.11 1.68
C LEU A 9 18.89 -0.92 2.23
N ARG A 10 19.36 -1.88 3.04
CA ARG A 10 18.48 -2.84 3.73
C ARG A 10 17.53 -2.12 4.70
N ALA A 11 18.05 -1.21 5.53
CA ALA A 11 17.22 -0.43 6.45
C ALA A 11 16.18 0.42 5.70
N LEU A 12 16.58 1.13 4.63
CA LEU A 12 15.64 1.90 3.81
C LEU A 12 14.57 1.02 3.16
N ARG A 13 14.92 -0.20 2.77
CA ARG A 13 13.97 -1.17 2.23
C ARG A 13 12.96 -1.61 3.28
N ASP A 14 13.43 -1.94 4.48
CA ASP A 14 12.56 -2.36 5.59
C ASP A 14 11.65 -1.20 6.07
N ASP A 15 12.12 0.05 6.01
CA ASP A 15 11.31 1.26 6.24
C ASP A 15 10.24 1.43 5.16
N PHE A 16 10.62 1.25 3.89
CA PHE A 16 9.70 1.31 2.75
C PHE A 16 8.61 0.24 2.85
N ASP A 17 8.98 -1.02 3.13
CA ASP A 17 8.03 -2.12 3.24
C ASP A 17 7.05 -1.88 4.40
N ARG A 18 7.52 -1.40 5.57
CA ARG A 18 6.64 -0.99 6.68
C ARG A 18 5.70 0.16 6.31
N ALA A 19 6.20 1.19 5.64
CA ALA A 19 5.37 2.32 5.21
C ALA A 19 4.32 1.88 4.18
N ARG A 20 4.70 0.99 3.24
CA ARG A 20 3.80 0.39 2.26
C ARG A 20 2.71 -0.44 2.94
N GLU A 21 3.06 -1.30 3.91
CA GLU A 21 2.08 -2.08 4.67
C GLU A 21 1.10 -1.18 5.43
N ALA A 22 1.60 -0.15 6.11
CA ALA A 22 0.76 0.81 6.82
C ALA A 22 -0.21 1.54 5.88
N LEU A 23 0.26 1.97 4.69
CA LEU A 23 -0.57 2.60 3.67
C LEU A 23 -1.65 1.63 3.16
N MET A 24 -1.28 0.39 2.84
CA MET A 24 -2.21 -0.63 2.37
C MET A 24 -3.29 -0.94 3.42
N LYS A 25 -2.92 -1.00 4.70
CA LYS A 25 -3.85 -1.16 5.80
C LYS A 25 -4.80 0.05 5.91
N GLY A 26 -4.29 1.27 5.91
CA GLY A 26 -5.12 2.48 5.99
C GLY A 26 -6.12 2.60 4.84
N ILE A 27 -5.73 2.23 3.63
CA ILE A 27 -6.65 2.15 2.47
C ILE A 27 -7.76 1.13 2.71
N ARG A 28 -7.43 -0.07 3.23
CA ARG A 28 -8.42 -1.11 3.54
C ARG A 28 -9.38 -0.66 4.65
N ASP A 29 -8.87 0.00 5.69
CA ASP A 29 -9.67 0.52 6.79
C ASP A 29 -10.68 1.58 6.28
N GLU A 30 -10.24 2.54 5.48
CA GLU A 30 -11.14 3.53 4.84
C GLU A 30 -12.17 2.89 3.90
N LEU A 31 -11.78 1.85 3.15
CA LEU A 31 -12.72 1.09 2.33
C LEU A 31 -13.78 0.41 3.19
N ASN A 32 -13.40 -0.16 4.33
CA ASN A 32 -14.32 -0.83 5.25
C ASN A 32 -15.28 0.18 5.91
N GLU A 33 -14.76 1.31 6.40
CA GLU A 33 -15.57 2.37 7.02
C GLU A 33 -16.60 2.97 6.04
N ARG A 34 -16.25 3.01 4.75
CA ARG A 34 -17.12 3.55 3.69
C ARG A 34 -17.98 2.49 3.00
N ASP A 35 -18.04 1.25 3.50
CA ASP A 35 -18.79 0.15 2.89
C ASP A 35 -18.40 -0.06 1.40
N GLY A 36 -17.10 0.01 1.12
CA GLY A 36 -16.52 -0.15 -0.21
C GLY A 36 -16.77 1.00 -1.20
N LYS A 37 -17.34 2.13 -0.75
CA LYS A 37 -17.64 3.32 -1.55
C LYS A 37 -16.51 4.36 -1.47
N GLY A 38 -16.52 5.34 -2.37
CA GLY A 38 -15.58 6.47 -2.31
C GLY A 38 -14.20 6.20 -2.91
N LEU A 39 -14.07 5.23 -3.83
CA LEU A 39 -12.80 4.87 -4.49
C LEU A 39 -12.04 6.08 -5.04
N ASN A 40 -12.74 7.04 -5.66
CA ASN A 40 -12.14 8.25 -6.22
C ASN A 40 -11.51 9.17 -5.15
N VAL A 41 -12.11 9.24 -3.95
CA VAL A 41 -11.60 10.06 -2.85
C VAL A 41 -10.33 9.43 -2.30
N ILE A 42 -10.37 8.12 -2.00
CA ILE A 42 -9.21 7.37 -1.50
C ILE A 42 -8.07 7.43 -2.51
N ALA A 43 -8.37 7.18 -3.79
CA ALA A 43 -7.41 7.23 -4.89
C ALA A 43 -6.70 8.58 -4.98
N ARG A 44 -7.46 9.69 -4.87
CA ARG A 44 -6.90 11.04 -4.88
C ARG A 44 -6.03 11.35 -3.66
N SER A 45 -6.35 10.78 -2.50
CA SER A 45 -5.54 10.99 -1.28
C SER A 45 -4.18 10.30 -1.33
N VAL A 46 -4.02 9.28 -2.17
CA VAL A 46 -2.77 8.50 -2.30
C VAL A 46 -2.15 8.58 -3.70
N ASP A 47 -2.64 9.52 -4.54
CA ASP A 47 -2.23 9.72 -5.94
C ASP A 47 -2.24 8.46 -6.81
N TRP A 48 -3.19 7.54 -6.55
CA TRP A 48 -3.37 6.32 -7.32
C TRP A 48 -4.63 6.37 -8.18
N THR A 49 -4.80 5.34 -9.01
CA THR A 49 -6.02 5.20 -9.82
C THR A 49 -7.14 4.56 -8.99
N PRO A 50 -8.41 4.98 -9.17
CA PRO A 50 -9.56 4.35 -8.52
C PRO A 50 -9.67 2.86 -8.84
N GLN A 51 -9.24 2.45 -10.04
CA GLN A 51 -9.18 1.06 -10.47
C GLN A 51 -8.22 0.25 -9.60
N TYR A 52 -7.08 0.81 -9.22
CA TYR A 52 -6.13 0.15 -8.33
C TYR A 52 -6.69 -0.01 -6.92
N ILE A 53 -7.33 1.04 -6.37
CA ILE A 53 -8.04 0.95 -5.09
C ILE A 53 -9.14 -0.12 -5.14
N GLY A 54 -9.88 -0.22 -6.25
CA GLY A 54 -10.86 -1.29 -6.48
C GLY A 54 -10.25 -2.70 -6.44
N LYS A 55 -9.04 -2.89 -6.97
CA LYS A 55 -8.32 -4.17 -6.85
C LYS A 55 -7.94 -4.50 -5.41
N ILE A 56 -7.59 -3.49 -4.60
CA ILE A 56 -7.30 -3.67 -3.17
C ILE A 56 -8.56 -4.12 -2.42
N ARG A 57 -9.70 -3.45 -2.66
CA ARG A 57 -11.00 -3.82 -2.10
C ARG A 57 -11.38 -5.26 -2.46
N ASP A 58 -11.15 -5.66 -3.71
CA ASP A 58 -11.47 -7.00 -4.20
C ASP A 58 -10.47 -8.09 -3.74
N GLY A 59 -9.45 -7.74 -2.94
CA GLY A 59 -8.41 -8.68 -2.50
C GLY A 59 -7.46 -9.15 -3.60
N LYS A 60 -7.44 -8.48 -4.76
CA LYS A 60 -6.62 -8.83 -5.93
C LYS A 60 -5.20 -8.26 -5.89
N VAL A 61 -4.88 -7.50 -4.84
CA VAL A 61 -3.52 -6.99 -4.57
C VAL A 61 -2.97 -7.78 -3.38
N THR A 62 -2.10 -8.74 -3.67
CA THR A 62 -1.33 -9.49 -2.68
C THR A 62 -0.06 -8.71 -2.31
N GLU A 63 0.35 -8.81 -1.04
CA GLU A 63 1.50 -8.12 -0.42
C GLU A 63 2.84 -8.39 -1.13
#